data_AF-A0AAE6F8K1-F1
#
_entry.id   AF-A0AAE6F8K1-F1
#
_cell.length_a   1.000
_cell.length_b   1.000
_cell.length_c   1.000
_cell.angle_alpha   90.00
_cell.angle_beta   90.00
_cell.angle_gamma   90.00
#
_symmetry.space_group_name_H-M   'P 1'
#
loop_
_entity.id
_entity.type
_entity.pdbx_description
1 polymer ?
#
loop_
_entity_poly.entity_id
_entity_poly.type
_entity_poly.pdbx_seq_one_letter_code
_entity_poly.pdbx_strand_id
1 'polypeptide(L)'
;MNKLKLVLIVKIGMLVGLFSFLIMIAMTLQRQQSYFENTIDSIKFECGLAYDEKYELRETIDHNYVQQIVWKIGSIRNYPVSFTSKILLKEEANEKSLDETWENVMYLVEMYSEKRIDSQK
;
A
#
# COMPACT_ATOMS: atom_id res chain seq x y z
N MET A 1 -0.16 -47.48 30.49
CA MET A 1 -0.68 -46.12 30.20
C MET A 1 -0.42 -45.82 28.72
N ASN A 2 -1.47 -45.40 28.00
CA ASN A 2 -1.73 -45.80 26.61
C ASN A 2 -0.88 -45.10 25.54
N LYS A 3 -0.16 -45.86 24.71
CA LYS A 3 0.44 -45.38 23.44
C LYS A 3 -0.57 -44.59 22.58
N LEU A 4 -1.85 -44.96 22.64
CA LEU A 4 -2.94 -44.26 21.96
C LEU A 4 -3.11 -42.81 22.44
N LYS A 5 -2.96 -42.53 23.75
CA LYS A 5 -3.01 -41.16 24.30
C LYS A 5 -1.81 -40.33 23.85
N LEU A 6 -0.61 -40.93 23.81
CA LEU A 6 0.61 -40.26 23.33
C LEU A 6 0.48 -39.84 21.85
N VAL A 7 0.00 -40.73 20.99
CA VAL A 7 -0.23 -40.43 19.55
C VAL A 7 -1.26 -39.31 19.36
N LEU A 8 -2.32 -39.31 20.18
CA LEU A 8 -3.36 -38.27 20.11
C LEU A 8 -2.81 -36.89 20.54
N ILE A 9 -2.00 -36.84 21.60
CA ILE A 9 -1.35 -35.61 22.06
C ILE A 9 -0.39 -35.06 21.00
N VAL A 10 0.42 -35.92 20.36
CA VAL A 10 1.34 -35.49 19.30
C VAL A 10 0.58 -34.96 18.08
N LYS A 11 -0.50 -35.63 17.66
CA LYS A 11 -1.35 -35.15 16.54
C LYS A 11 -2.00 -33.81 16.84
N ILE A 12 -2.55 -33.63 18.04
CA ILE A 12 -3.14 -32.36 18.47
C ILE A 12 -2.06 -31.27 18.51
N GLY A 13 -0.89 -31.55 19.08
CA GLY A 13 0.22 -30.59 19.11
C GLY A 13 0.68 -30.16 17.71
N MET A 14 0.74 -31.10 16.76
CA MET A 14 1.09 -30.80 15.36
C MET A 14 0.03 -29.94 14.68
N LEU A 15 -1.26 -30.22 14.91
CA LEU A 15 -2.37 -29.42 14.38
C LEU A 15 -2.37 -27.99 14.94
N VAL A 16 -2.11 -27.84 16.24
CA VAL A 16 -1.99 -26.52 16.88
C VAL A 16 -0.82 -25.75 16.29
N GLY A 17 0.34 -26.40 16.12
CA GLY A 17 1.51 -25.76 15.50
C GLY A 17 1.24 -25.28 14.06
N LEU A 18 0.60 -26.12 13.24
CA LEU A 18 0.18 -25.74 11.89
C LEU A 18 -0.80 -24.57 11.89
N PHE A 19 -1.81 -24.60 12.77
CA PHE A 19 -2.80 -23.55 12.86
C PHE A 19 -2.20 -22.19 13.29
N SER A 20 -1.30 -22.20 14.28
CA SER A 20 -0.57 -21.00 14.70
C SER A 20 0.30 -20.43 13.57
N PHE A 21 0.94 -21.29 12.79
CA PHE A 21 1.73 -20.87 11.64
C PHE A 21 0.88 -20.22 10.55
N LEU A 22 -0.28 -20.80 10.23
CA LEU A 22 -1.23 -20.22 9.28
C LEU A 22 -1.75 -18.85 9.72
N ILE A 23 -2.08 -18.70 11.02
CA ILE A 23 -2.50 -17.41 11.58
C ILE A 23 -1.38 -16.37 11.44
N MET A 24 -0.13 -16.74 11.73
CA MET A 24 1.00 -15.83 11.61
C MET A 24 1.20 -15.34 10.17
N ILE A 25 1.06 -16.23 9.18
CA ILE A 25 1.10 -15.84 7.76
C ILE A 25 -0.07 -14.92 7.43
N ALA A 26 -1.29 -15.28 7.83
CA ALA A 26 -2.48 -14.48 7.55
C ALA A 26 -2.37 -13.06 8.14
N MET A 27 -1.90 -12.92 9.39
CA MET A 27 -1.68 -11.60 10.01
C MET A 27 -0.59 -10.81 9.28
N THR A 28 0.46 -11.46 8.80
CA THR A 28 1.54 -10.80 8.04
C THR A 28 1.01 -10.25 6.71
N LEU A 29 0.22 -11.05 5.99
CA LEU A 29 -0.42 -10.66 4.73
C LEU A 29 -1.42 -9.53 4.95
N GLN A 30 -2.26 -9.64 5.98
CA GLN A 30 -3.25 -8.62 6.31
C GLN A 30 -2.58 -7.29 6.68
N ARG A 31 -1.47 -7.33 7.42
CA ARG A 31 -0.69 -6.12 7.74
C ARG A 31 -0.08 -5.49 6.49
N GLN A 32 0.45 -6.30 5.57
CA GLN A 32 1.00 -5.80 4.30
C GLN A 32 -0.10 -5.15 3.44
N GLN A 33 -1.25 -5.80 3.32
CA GLN A 33 -2.39 -5.28 2.57
C GLN A 33 -2.95 -4.00 3.19
N SER A 34 -3.10 -3.95 4.51
CA SER A 34 -3.55 -2.75 5.21
C SER A 34 -2.57 -1.59 5.04
N TYR A 35 -1.26 -1.85 5.03
CA TYR A 35 -0.26 -0.80 4.76
C TYR A 35 -0.38 -0.27 3.33
N PHE A 36 -0.55 -1.15 2.35
CA PHE A 36 -0.75 -0.77 0.94
C PHE A 36 -2.01 0.09 0.77
N GLU A 37 -3.16 -0.38 1.25
CA GLU A 37 -4.44 0.32 1.15
C GLU A 37 -4.40 1.69 1.82
N ASN A 38 -3.92 1.76 3.06
CA ASN A 38 -3.79 3.03 3.78
C ASN A 38 -2.85 4.01 3.08
N THR A 39 -1.78 3.52 2.46
CA THR A 39 -0.84 4.38 1.73
C THR A 39 -1.48 4.95 0.47
N ILE A 40 -2.19 4.12 -0.30
CA ILE A 40 -2.95 4.54 -1.48
C ILE A 40 -4.01 5.59 -1.09
N ASP A 41 -4.81 5.31 -0.07
CA ASP A 41 -5.87 6.23 0.38
C ASP A 41 -5.29 7.55 0.87
N SER A 42 -4.17 7.51 1.60
CA SER A 42 -3.46 8.72 2.03
C SER A 42 -2.96 9.54 0.84
N ILE A 43 -2.41 8.90 -0.19
CA ILE A 43 -1.95 9.59 -1.40
C ILE A 43 -3.13 10.21 -2.14
N LYS A 44 -4.21 9.46 -2.37
CA LYS A 44 -5.42 9.96 -3.05
C LYS A 44 -6.00 11.16 -2.31
N PHE A 45 -6.04 11.10 -0.99
CA PHE A 45 -6.50 12.21 -0.16
C PHE A 45 -5.60 13.44 -0.29
N GLU A 46 -4.28 13.28 -0.18
CA GLU A 46 -3.34 14.40 -0.32
C GLU A 46 -3.36 15.00 -1.74
N CYS A 47 -3.36 14.17 -2.79
CA CYS A 47 -3.56 14.65 -4.15
C CYS A 47 -4.87 15.45 -4.27
N GLY A 48 -5.98 14.97 -3.68
CA GLY A 48 -7.25 15.70 -3.67
C GLY A 48 -7.18 17.05 -2.93
N LEU A 49 -6.45 17.11 -1.81
CA LEU A 49 -6.24 18.36 -1.07
C LEU A 49 -5.37 19.36 -1.83
N ALA A 50 -4.57 18.92 -2.79
CA ALA A 50 -3.72 19.80 -3.58
C ALA A 50 -4.52 20.76 -4.47
N TYR A 51 -5.76 20.41 -4.80
CA TYR A 51 -6.62 21.18 -5.69
C TYR A 51 -7.70 21.96 -4.92
N ASP A 52 -8.09 23.10 -5.48
CA ASP A 52 -9.23 23.88 -5.02
C ASP A 52 -10.55 23.44 -5.66
N GLU A 53 -11.65 24.16 -5.38
CA GLU A 53 -12.98 23.85 -5.92
C GLU A 53 -13.09 24.00 -7.44
N LYS A 54 -12.14 24.69 -8.07
CA LYS A 54 -12.05 24.89 -9.53
C LYS A 54 -11.09 23.90 -10.19
N TYR A 55 -10.56 22.94 -9.43
CA TYR A 55 -9.49 22.02 -9.86
C TYR A 55 -8.18 22.73 -10.21
N GLU A 56 -7.94 23.93 -9.66
CA GLU A 56 -6.66 24.60 -9.77
C GLU A 56 -5.73 24.21 -8.62
N LEU A 57 -4.43 24.18 -8.88
CA LEU A 57 -3.44 23.84 -7.86
C LEU A 57 -3.39 24.96 -6.80
N ARG A 58 -3.64 24.62 -5.54
CA ARG A 58 -3.63 25.58 -4.43
C ARG A 58 -2.27 26.27 -4.31
N GLU A 59 -2.26 27.53 -3.88
CA GLU A 59 -1.02 28.29 -3.65
C GLU A 59 -0.16 27.73 -2.51
N THR A 60 -0.77 27.03 -1.57
CA THR A 60 -0.08 26.40 -0.43
C THR A 60 0.74 25.17 -0.82
N ILE A 61 0.63 24.69 -2.06
CA ILE A 61 1.35 23.51 -2.53
C ILE A 61 2.77 23.90 -2.94
N ASP A 62 3.74 23.37 -2.21
CA ASP A 62 5.15 23.58 -2.45
C ASP A 62 5.85 22.32 -2.98
N HIS A 63 7.15 22.45 -3.26
CA HIS A 63 7.95 21.34 -3.78
C HIS A 63 8.01 20.17 -2.78
N ASN A 64 8.12 20.48 -1.48
CA ASN A 64 8.24 19.47 -0.44
C ASN A 64 6.96 18.62 -0.34
N TYR A 65 5.80 19.24 -0.48
CA TYR A 65 4.51 18.56 -0.54
C TYR A 65 4.45 17.55 -1.68
N VAL A 66 4.75 17.99 -2.90
CA VAL A 66 4.75 17.12 -4.09
C VAL A 66 5.78 16.00 -3.94
N GLN A 67 6.97 16.31 -3.44
CA GLN A 67 8.04 15.34 -3.21
C GLN A 67 7.65 14.26 -2.19
N GLN A 68 6.98 14.63 -1.10
CA GLN A 68 6.49 13.66 -0.10
C GLN A 68 5.49 12.68 -0.71
N ILE A 69 4.58 13.17 -1.55
CA ILE A 69 3.61 12.32 -2.24
C ILE A 69 4.32 11.34 -3.19
N VAL A 70 5.26 11.82 -4.00
CA VAL A 70 6.07 10.99 -4.91
C VAL A 70 6.84 9.90 -4.14
N TRP A 71 7.39 10.23 -2.97
CA TRP A 71 8.09 9.26 -2.13
C TRP A 71 7.14 8.23 -1.51
N LYS A 72 5.96 8.65 -1.04
CA LYS A 72 4.95 7.73 -0.51
C LYS A 72 4.55 6.68 -1.53
N ILE A 73 4.24 7.10 -2.76
CA ILE A 73 3.86 6.13 -3.81
C ILE A 73 5.06 5.26 -4.24
N GLY A 74 6.26 5.84 -4.30
CA GLY A 74 7.49 5.09 -4.58
C GLY A 74 7.73 3.96 -3.58
N SER A 75 7.38 4.15 -2.31
CA SER A 75 7.56 3.14 -1.25
C SER A 75 6.73 1.87 -1.44
N ILE A 76 5.60 1.95 -2.15
CA ILE A 76 4.68 0.83 -2.39
C ILE A 76 4.73 0.31 -3.83
N ARG A 77 5.60 0.86 -4.68
CA ARG A 77 5.68 0.50 -6.11
C ARG A 77 6.05 -0.97 -6.37
N ASN A 78 6.82 -1.56 -5.46
CA ASN A 78 7.23 -2.97 -5.54
C ASN A 78 6.34 -3.89 -4.70
N TYR A 79 5.15 -3.43 -4.30
CA TYR A 79 4.18 -4.25 -3.59
C TYR A 79 3.57 -5.31 -4.52
N PRO A 80 3.36 -6.55 -4.07
CA PRO A 80 3.70 -7.09 -2.76
C PRO A 80 5.19 -7.53 -2.64
N VAL A 81 5.74 -7.38 -1.44
CA VAL A 81 7.20 -7.49 -1.17
C VAL A 81 7.71 -8.94 -1.15
N SER A 82 6.84 -9.93 -0.91
CA SER A 82 7.24 -11.34 -0.76
C SER A 82 6.53 -12.28 -1.74
N PHE A 83 7.18 -13.40 -2.10
CA PHE A 83 6.61 -14.42 -2.98
C PHE A 83 5.28 -14.99 -2.45
N THR A 84 5.22 -15.27 -1.14
CA THR A 84 4.00 -15.75 -0.49
C THR A 84 2.88 -14.71 -0.58
N SER A 85 3.21 -13.43 -0.45
CA SER A 85 2.25 -12.33 -0.60
C SER A 85 1.76 -12.18 -2.03
N LYS A 86 2.63 -12.34 -3.03
CA LYS A 86 2.24 -12.32 -4.45
C LYS A 86 1.22 -13.39 -4.79
N ILE A 87 1.42 -14.61 -4.31
CA ILE A 87 0.49 -15.71 -4.58
C ILE A 87 -0.86 -15.51 -3.87
N LEU A 88 -0.85 -14.96 -2.66
CA LEU A 88 -2.03 -14.96 -1.78
C LEU A 88 -2.85 -13.66 -1.85
N LEU A 89 -2.31 -12.60 -2.44
CA LEU A 89 -3.00 -11.31 -2.58
C LEU A 89 -3.58 -11.15 -3.99
N LYS A 90 -4.54 -10.24 -4.13
CA LYS A 90 -5.13 -9.85 -5.42
C LYS A 90 -4.17 -8.91 -6.17
N GLU A 91 -3.08 -9.47 -6.71
CA GLU A 91 -2.00 -8.72 -7.39
C GLU A 91 -2.55 -7.76 -8.45
N GLU A 92 -3.39 -8.24 -9.37
CA GLU A 92 -3.97 -7.42 -10.46
C GLU A 92 -4.79 -6.21 -9.95
N ALA A 93 -5.60 -6.39 -8.90
CA ALA A 93 -6.39 -5.30 -8.35
C ALA A 93 -5.52 -4.25 -7.64
N ASN A 94 -4.45 -4.71 -6.97
CA ASN A 94 -3.51 -3.83 -6.30
C ASN A 94 -2.63 -3.07 -7.31
N GLU A 95 -2.14 -3.75 -8.35
CA GLU A 95 -1.40 -3.12 -9.46
C GLU A 95 -2.24 -2.04 -10.12
N LYS A 96 -3.51 -2.33 -10.46
CA LYS A 96 -4.42 -1.33 -11.01
C LYS A 96 -4.58 -0.12 -10.09
N SER A 97 -4.79 -0.35 -8.79
CA SER A 97 -4.95 0.74 -7.82
C SER A 97 -3.67 1.59 -7.70
N LEU A 98 -2.50 0.94 -7.75
CA LEU A 98 -1.21 1.61 -7.75
C LEU A 98 -1.03 2.46 -9.01
N ASP A 99 -1.34 1.92 -10.19
CA ASP A 99 -1.22 2.60 -11.48
C ASP A 99 -2.12 3.84 -11.53
N GLU A 100 -3.41 3.70 -11.17
CA GLU A 100 -4.36 4.82 -11.09
C GLU A 100 -3.86 5.91 -10.12
N THR A 101 -3.28 5.50 -8.98
CA THR A 101 -2.76 6.45 -8.01
C THR A 101 -1.48 7.11 -8.53
N TRP A 102 -0.65 6.38 -9.27
CA TRP A 102 0.56 6.90 -9.89
C TRP A 102 0.24 7.96 -10.94
N GLU A 103 -0.77 7.74 -11.77
CA GLU A 103 -1.26 8.74 -12.71
C GLU A 103 -1.67 10.04 -12.00
N ASN A 104 -2.42 9.95 -10.90
CA ASN A 104 -2.81 11.13 -10.12
C ASN A 104 -1.60 11.88 -9.52
N VAL A 105 -0.58 11.15 -9.06
CA VAL A 105 0.66 11.75 -8.55
C VAL A 105 1.41 12.46 -9.67
N MET A 106 1.54 11.83 -10.84
CA MET A 106 2.24 12.42 -11.98
C MET A 106 1.51 13.66 -12.51
N TYR A 107 0.18 13.64 -12.53
CA TYR A 107 -0.63 14.81 -12.86
C TYR A 107 -0.37 15.97 -11.89
N LEU A 108 -0.29 15.71 -10.58
CA LEU A 108 0.08 16.73 -9.59
C LEU A 108 1.49 17.30 -9.84
N VAL A 109 2.45 16.46 -10.20
CA VAL A 109 3.82 16.88 -10.52
C VAL A 109 3.84 17.79 -11.76
N GLU A 110 3.07 17.44 -12.79
CA GLU A 110 2.94 18.21 -14.03
C GLU A 110 2.33 19.59 -13.76
N MET A 111 1.17 19.64 -13.10
CA MET A 111 0.49 20.87 -12.73
C MET A 111 1.37 21.80 -11.88
N TYR A 112 2.12 21.23 -10.93
CA TYR A 112 3.07 22.01 -10.12
C TYR A 112 4.21 22.60 -10.96
N SER A 113 4.72 21.82 -11.92
CA SER A 113 5.81 22.23 -12.79
C SER A 113 5.39 23.36 -13.74
N GLU A 114 4.19 23.27 -14.31
CA GLU A 114 3.62 24.32 -15.18
C GLU A 114 3.38 25.62 -14.40
N LYS A 115 2.77 25.55 -13.22
CA LYS A 115 2.56 26.73 -12.35
C LYS A 115 3.87 27.45 -12.01
N ARG A 116 4.95 26.68 -11.78
CA ARG A 116 6.29 27.23 -11.50
C ARG A 116 6.88 27.96 -12.71
N ILE A 117 6.67 27.44 -13.92
CA ILE A 117 7.14 28.05 -15.16
C ILE A 117 6.41 29.38 -15.42
N ASP A 118 5.09 29.40 -15.22
CA ASP A 118 4.30 30.62 -15.44
C ASP A 118 4.53 31.69 -14.37
N SER A 119 4.82 31.30 -13.13
CA SER A 119 5.18 32.24 -12.06
C SER A 119 6.55 32.90 -12.24
N GLN A 120 7.36 32.46 -13.21
CA GLN A 120 8.69 33.00 -13.52
C GLN A 120 8.71 33.92 -14.76
N LYS A 121 7.59 34.06 -15.47
CA LYS A 121 7.42 34.98 -16.60
C LYS A 121 6.86 36.32 -16.14
#